data_AF-A0A537KWC4-F1
#
_entry.id   AF-A0A537KWC4-F1
#
_cell.length_a   1.000
_cell.length_b   1.000
_cell.length_c   1.000
_cell.angle_alpha   90.00
_cell.angle_beta   90.00
_cell.angle_gamma   90.00
#
_symmetry.space_group_name_H-M   'P 1'
#
loop_
_entity.id
_entity.type
_entity.pdbx_description
1 polymer ?
#
loop_
_entity_poly.entity_id
_entity_poly.type
_entity_poly.pdbx_seq_one_letter_code
_entity_poly.pdbx_strand_id
1 'polypeptide(L)' 'MAKKNKTPSIGKAVADLWRTVTSDLFNDYRPERHYMRGPGPKWRAKHAHRGVSPEPDLGGMAKASA' A
#
# COMPACT_ATOMS: atom_id res chain seq x y z
N MET A 1 29.65 45.67 7.51
CA MET A 1 29.76 44.33 8.15
C MET A 1 29.88 43.28 7.05
N ALA A 2 31.09 42.79 6.73
CA ALA A 2 31.29 41.78 5.68
C ALA A 2 30.99 40.37 6.24
N LYS A 3 30.03 39.67 5.64
CA LYS A 3 29.64 38.31 6.02
C LYS A 3 30.71 37.34 5.49
N LYS A 4 31.50 36.75 6.40
CA LYS A 4 32.55 35.79 6.03
C LYS A 4 31.89 34.47 5.62
N ASN A 5 31.96 34.14 4.32
CA ASN A 5 31.49 32.84 3.82
C ASN A 5 32.49 31.77 4.25
N LYS A 6 32.11 30.91 5.19
CA LYS A 6 32.94 29.77 5.60
C LYS A 6 32.70 28.66 4.59
N THR A 7 33.71 28.35 3.77
CA THR A 7 33.66 27.19 2.87
C THR A 7 33.49 25.94 3.74
N PRO A 8 32.45 25.11 3.51
CA PRO A 8 32.29 23.88 4.27
C PRO A 8 33.52 23.01 4.01
N SER A 9 34.10 22.46 5.09
CA SER A 9 35.10 21.42 4.91
C SER A 9 34.47 20.25 4.16
N ILE A 10 35.25 19.54 3.35
CA ILE A 10 34.79 18.41 2.53
C ILE A 10 34.02 17.41 3.40
N GLY A 11 34.48 17.13 4.63
CA GLY A 11 33.79 16.24 5.56
C GLY A 11 32.39 16.73 5.96
N LYS A 12 32.18 18.04 6.15
CA LYS A 12 30.84 18.58 6.44
C LYS A 12 29.94 18.48 5.21
N ALA A 13 30.45 18.81 4.03
CA ALA A 13 29.68 18.69 2.80
C ALA A 13 29.22 17.23 2.55
N VAL A 14 30.10 16.25 2.81
CA VAL A 14 29.77 14.83 2.69
C VAL A 14 28.73 14.41 3.74
N ALA A 15 28.84 14.86 4.99
CA ALA A 15 27.87 14.55 6.03
C ALA A 15 26.47 15.14 5.73
N ASP A 16 26.42 16.37 5.22
CA ASP A 16 25.19 17.04 4.82
C ASP A 16 24.52 16.34 3.63
N LEU A 17 25.33 15.90 2.65
CA LEU A 17 24.84 15.09 1.52
C LEU A 17 24.28 13.75 2.00
N TRP A 18 25.01 13.03 2.86
CA TRP A 18 24.55 11.75 3.41
C TRP A 18 23.23 11.89 4.17
N ARG A 19 23.08 12.94 4.98
CA ARG A 19 21.82 13.21 5.68
C ARG A 19 20.67 13.48 4.72
N THR A 20 20.92 14.27 3.69
CA THR A 20 19.89 14.61 2.69
C THR A 20 19.43 13.36 1.94
N VAL A 21 20.38 12.58 1.41
CA VAL A 21 20.08 11.34 0.67
C VAL A 21 19.34 10.33 1.54
N THR A 22 19.78 10.15 2.79
CA THR A 22 19.13 9.21 3.71
C THR A 22 17.71 9.67 4.05
N SER A 23 17.50 10.97 4.28
CA SER A 23 16.18 11.51 4.59
C SER A 23 15.21 11.39 3.41
N ASP A 24 15.67 11.59 2.18
CA ASP A 24 14.80 11.49 1.00
C ASP A 24 14.50 10.03 0.65
N LEU A 25 15.50 9.15 0.72
CA LEU A 25 15.34 7.75 0.33
C LEU A 25 14.57 6.93 1.39
N PHE A 26 14.84 7.19 2.66
CA PHE A 26 14.20 6.52 3.78
C PHE A 26 13.13 7.39 4.45
N ASN A 27 12.61 8.40 3.72
CA ASN A 27 11.42 9.09 4.18
C ASN A 27 10.33 8.04 4.44
N ASP A 28 9.61 8.23 5.55
CA ASP A 28 8.61 7.30 6.02
C ASP A 28 7.61 7.05 4.89
N TYR A 29 7.67 5.85 4.29
CA TYR A 29 6.74 5.46 3.24
C TYR A 29 5.38 5.45 3.90
N ARG A 30 4.55 6.46 3.60
CA ARG A 30 3.20 6.62 4.15
C ARG A 30 2.21 5.83 3.31
N PRO A 31 1.97 4.54 3.62
CA PRO A 31 1.01 3.74 2.87
C PRO A 31 -0.39 4.36 2.95
N GLU A 32 -0.69 5.18 3.96
CA GLU A 32 -2.00 5.81 4.18
C GLU A 32 -2.37 6.78 3.06
N ARG A 33 -1.41 7.30 2.29
CA ARG A 33 -1.70 8.14 1.12
C ARG A 33 -1.92 7.32 -0.16
N HIS A 34 -1.41 6.08 -0.19
CA HIS A 34 -1.33 5.27 -1.41
C HIS A 34 -2.21 4.01 -1.36
N TYR A 35 -2.65 3.59 -0.18
CA TYR A 35 -3.43 2.37 0.08
C TYR A 35 -4.83 2.62 0.66
N MET A 36 -5.37 3.83 0.59
CA MET A 36 -6.76 4.07 1.01
C MET A 36 -7.80 3.72 -0.08
N ARG A 37 -7.37 3.18 -1.23
CA ARG A 37 -8.31 2.81 -2.31
C ARG A 37 -8.87 1.39 -2.19
N GLY A 38 -8.43 0.63 -1.18
CA GLY A 38 -8.82 -0.77 -1.02
C GLY A 38 -8.47 -1.63 -2.23
N PRO A 39 -8.84 -2.92 -2.23
CA PRO A 39 -8.63 -3.76 -3.39
C PRO A 39 -9.51 -3.28 -4.56
N GLY A 40 -8.88 -2.96 -5.69
CA GLY A 40 -9.58 -2.50 -6.89
C GLY A 40 -10.53 -3.56 -7.47
N PRO A 41 -11.42 -3.17 -8.41
CA PRO A 41 -12.39 -4.08 -9.01
C PRO A 41 -11.77 -5.35 -9.62
N LYS A 42 -10.57 -5.23 -10.21
CA LYS A 42 -9.82 -6.38 -10.76
C LYS A 42 -9.39 -7.37 -9.69
N TRP A 43 -9.07 -6.90 -8.48
CA TRP A 43 -8.78 -7.78 -7.35
C TRP A 43 -10.07 -8.46 -6.87
N ARG A 44 -11.17 -7.72 -6.72
CA ARG A 44 -12.46 -8.29 -6.32
C ARG A 44 -12.98 -9.33 -7.31
N ALA A 45 -12.82 -9.12 -8.62
CA ALA A 45 -13.21 -10.10 -9.64
C ALA A 45 -12.43 -11.43 -9.52
N LYS A 46 -11.14 -11.36 -9.11
CA LYS A 46 -10.30 -12.55 -8.89
C LYS A 46 -10.60 -13.25 -7.57
N HIS A 47 -10.95 -12.49 -6.55
CA HIS A 47 -11.15 -12.97 -5.17
C HIS A 47 -12.63 -13.01 -4.76
N ALA A 48 -13.56 -12.91 -5.70
CA ALA A 48 -14.97 -13.22 -5.50
C ALA A 48 -15.12 -14.73 -5.30
N HIS A 49 -14.57 -15.24 -4.19
CA HIS A 49 -14.84 -16.59 -3.73
C HIS A 49 -16.33 -16.63 -3.38
N ARG A 50 -17.07 -17.43 -4.14
CA ARG A 50 -18.50 -17.72 -3.97
C ARG A 50 -18.69 -18.54 -2.69
N GLY A 51 -18.43 -17.92 -1.55
CA GLY A 51 -18.41 -18.55 -0.24
C GLY A 51 -19.71 -18.35 0.51
N VAL A 52 -20.82 -18.84 -0.03
CA VAL A 52 -22.00 -19.24 0.76
C VAL A 52 -22.63 -20.45 0.09
N SER A 53 -22.35 -21.62 0.65
CA SER A 53 -23.35 -22.66 0.78
C SER A 53 -23.14 -23.32 2.13
N PRO A 54 -24.04 -23.07 3.08
CA PRO A 54 -24.49 -24.09 3.98
C PRO A 54 -25.98 -24.31 3.68
N GLU A 55 -26.25 -25.37 2.95
CA GLU A 55 -27.56 -26.01 2.96
C GLU A 55 -27.84 -26.47 4.41
N PRO A 56 -29.07 -26.25 4.91
CA PRO A 56 -29.79 -27.41 5.43
C PRO A 56 -31.28 -27.38 5.09
N ASP A 57 -31.66 -28.36 4.29
CA ASP A 57 -32.68 -29.37 4.51
C ASP A 57 -34.17 -28.98 4.51
N LEU A 58 -34.93 -29.90 3.89
CA LEU A 58 -36.38 -30.14 3.99
C LEU A 58 -37.33 -29.34 3.08
N GLY A 59 -37.67 -29.98 1.97
CA GLY A 59 -39.10 -30.09 1.58
C GLY A 59 -39.47 -29.46 0.25
N GLY A 60 -39.28 -30.20 -0.85
CA GLY A 60 -39.74 -29.73 -2.16
C GLY A 60 -39.66 -30.74 -3.29
N MET A 61 -40.08 -31.98 -3.04
CA MET A 61 -40.57 -32.99 -3.99
C MET A 61 -40.11 -32.89 -5.46
N ALA A 62 -39.25 -33.84 -5.84
CA ALA A 62 -39.15 -34.29 -7.22
C ALA A 62 -40.46 -34.97 -7.68
N LYS A 63 -40.64 -34.99 -9.00
CA LYS A 63 -41.47 -35.87 -9.86
C LYS A 63 -42.69 -35.19 -10.50
N ALA A 64 -42.58 -34.92 -11.80
CA ALA A 64 -43.54 -35.45 -12.77
C ALA A 64 -42.86 -35.44 -14.15
N SER A 65 -42.50 -36.63 -14.62
CA SER A 65 -42.32 -36.95 -16.04
C SER A 65 -43.70 -37.30 -16.61
N ALA A 66 -44.05 -36.70 -17.75
CA ALA A 66 -44.88 -37.26 -18.82
C ALA A 66 -44.76 -36.33 -20.04
#